data_AF-A0A9E5V268-F1
#
_entry.id   AF-A0A9E5V268-F1
#
_cell.length_a   1.000
_cell.length_b   1.000
_cell.length_c   1.000
_cell.angle_alpha   90.00
_cell.angle_beta   90.00
_cell.angle_gamma   90.00
#
_symmetry.space_group_name_H-M   'P 1'
#
loop_
_entity.id
_entity.type
_entity.pdbx_description
1 polymer ?
#
loop_
_entity_poly.entity_id
_entity_poly.type
_entity_poly.pdbx_seq_one_letter_code
_entity_poly.pdbx_strand_id
1 'polypeptide(L)'
;MVQGKPNEQQLLQGDDPNHFAPNYFGNKDWNLPDLEGSEIAYRLAKFYFERDNRMICDATVGGKLTIFPKISYKEALETCSQK
;
A
#
# COMPACT_ATOMS: atom_id res chain seq x y z
N MET A 1 3.72 3.31 -16.48
CA MET A 1 4.06 2.39 -15.36
C MET A 1 5.22 1.54 -15.82
N VAL A 2 6.23 1.40 -14.96
CA VAL A 2 7.38 0.55 -15.26
C VAL A 2 6.93 -0.91 -15.24
N GLN A 3 7.37 -1.72 -16.21
CA GLN A 3 7.04 -3.14 -16.31
C GLN A 3 8.26 -3.98 -15.92
N GLY A 4 8.01 -5.10 -15.26
CA GLY A 4 9.05 -6.07 -14.89
C GLY A 4 8.51 -7.10 -13.91
N LYS A 5 9.40 -7.97 -13.43
CA LYS A 5 9.06 -9.01 -12.47
C LYS A 5 8.92 -8.42 -11.05
N PRO A 6 8.12 -9.06 -10.18
CA PRO A 6 8.11 -8.73 -8.77
C PRO A 6 9.52 -8.71 -8.16
N ASN A 7 9.84 -7.65 -7.41
CA ASN A 7 11.13 -7.42 -6.75
C ASN A 7 12.34 -7.30 -7.70
N GLU A 8 12.12 -7.14 -9.01
CA GLU A 8 13.20 -6.93 -9.96
C GLU A 8 13.88 -5.57 -9.71
N GLN A 9 15.21 -5.58 -9.55
CA GLN A 9 15.99 -4.36 -9.45
C GLN A 9 16.14 -3.71 -10.82
N GLN A 10 15.80 -2.43 -10.91
CA GLN A 10 15.96 -1.62 -12.11
C GLN A 10 16.56 -0.26 -11.75
N LEU A 11 17.37 0.29 -12.64
CA LEU A 11 17.86 1.66 -12.51
C LEU A 11 16.76 2.62 -12.97
N LEU A 12 16.20 3.40 -12.05
CA LEU A 12 15.20 4.41 -12.42
C LEU A 12 15.90 5.66 -12.95
N GLN A 13 15.83 5.87 -14.26
CA GLN A 13 16.42 7.04 -14.92
C GLN A 13 15.38 8.14 -15.11
N GLY A 14 15.76 9.36 -14.78
CA GLY A 14 14.91 10.54 -14.93
C GLY A 14 13.83 10.67 -13.87
N ASP A 15 12.84 11.50 -14.18
CA ASP A 15 11.75 11.83 -13.27
C ASP A 15 10.68 10.72 -13.21
N ASP A 16 10.20 10.44 -12.01
CA ASP A 16 9.10 9.53 -11.74
C ASP A 16 7.83 10.29 -11.35
N PRO A 17 6.81 10.39 -12.23
CA PRO A 17 5.58 11.11 -11.94
C PRO A 17 4.69 10.39 -10.91
N ASN A 18 5.02 9.17 -10.52
CA ASN A 18 4.24 8.42 -9.52
C ASN A 18 4.62 8.79 -8.08
N HIS A 19 5.58 9.68 -7.90
CA HIS A 19 6.03 10.16 -6.60
C HIS A 19 5.72 11.65 -6.43
N PHE A 20 5.61 12.07 -5.17
CA PHE A 20 5.35 13.47 -4.82
C PHE A 20 6.41 14.41 -5.39
N ALA A 21 7.67 14.02 -5.31
CA ALA A 21 8.79 14.71 -5.95
C ALA A 21 9.22 13.91 -7.19
N PRO A 22 9.24 14.52 -8.39
CA PRO A 22 9.60 13.82 -9.62
C PRO A 22 11.00 13.19 -9.56
N ASN A 23 11.95 13.83 -8.89
CA ASN A 23 13.32 13.34 -8.76
C ASN A 23 13.56 12.43 -7.54
N TYR A 24 12.52 11.98 -6.83
CA TYR A 24 12.66 11.21 -5.58
C TYR A 24 13.54 9.95 -5.77
N PHE A 25 13.37 9.26 -6.90
CA PHE A 25 14.12 8.07 -7.28
C PHE A 25 15.10 8.26 -8.44
N GLY A 26 15.26 9.49 -8.94
CA GLY A 26 16.12 9.75 -10.09
C GLY A 26 17.56 9.25 -9.87
N ASN A 27 18.03 8.41 -10.81
CA ASN A 27 19.36 7.80 -10.82
C ASN A 27 19.67 6.88 -9.62
N LYS A 28 18.65 6.18 -9.11
CA LYS A 28 18.82 5.18 -8.04
C LYS A 28 18.35 3.80 -8.50
N ASP A 29 18.98 2.78 -7.94
CA ASP A 29 18.48 1.41 -8.00
C ASP A 29 17.17 1.31 -7.23
N TRP A 30 16.18 0.70 -7.85
CA TRP A 30 14.85 0.52 -7.28
C TRP A 30 14.32 -0.88 -7.58
N ASN A 31 13.72 -1.51 -6.58
CA ASN A 31 13.08 -2.81 -6.75
C ASN A 31 11.59 -2.61 -7.07
N LEU A 32 11.13 -3.22 -8.16
CA LEU A 32 9.73 -3.16 -8.54
C LEU A 32 8.83 -3.78 -7.46
N PRO A 33 7.67 -3.17 -7.17
CA PRO A 33 6.76 -3.67 -6.16
C PRO A 33 6.16 -5.03 -6.57
N ASP A 34 6.16 -5.97 -5.63
CA ASP A 34 5.41 -7.22 -5.75
C ASP A 34 3.96 -7.04 -5.30
N LEU A 35 3.08 -6.69 -6.23
CA LEU A 35 1.67 -6.45 -5.92
C LEU A 35 0.93 -7.73 -5.53
N GLU A 36 1.22 -8.86 -6.18
CA GLU A 36 0.59 -10.15 -5.87
C GLU A 36 1.01 -10.63 -4.47
N GLY A 37 2.32 -10.58 -4.17
CA GLY A 37 2.84 -10.88 -2.84
C GLY A 37 2.27 -9.96 -1.76
N SER A 38 2.10 -8.67 -2.08
CA SER A 38 1.44 -7.70 -1.18
C SER A 38 -0.01 -8.09 -0.88
N GLU A 39 -0.79 -8.49 -1.89
CA GLU A 39 -2.17 -8.95 -1.68
C GLU A 39 -2.26 -10.19 -0.79
N ILE A 40 -1.36 -11.15 -0.97
CA ILE A 40 -1.26 -12.33 -0.10
C ILE A 40 -0.98 -11.90 1.33
N ALA A 41 -0.01 -11.01 1.54
CA ALA A 41 0.33 -10.49 2.86
C ALA A 41 -0.85 -9.76 3.53
N TYR A 42 -1.61 -8.94 2.78
CA TYR A 42 -2.80 -8.27 3.31
C TYR A 42 -3.91 -9.24 3.72
N ARG A 43 -4.13 -10.29 2.93
CA ARG A 43 -5.10 -11.35 3.27
C ARG A 43 -4.69 -12.10 4.54
N LEU A 44 -3.39 -12.38 4.68
CA LEU A 44 -2.86 -13.04 5.87
C LEU A 44 -3.01 -12.15 7.11
N ALA A 45 -2.72 -10.85 6.98
CA ALA A 45 -2.92 -9.87 8.04
C ALA A 45 -4.40 -9.81 8.45
N LYS A 46 -5.32 -9.69 7.48
CA LYS A 46 -6.77 -9.73 7.74
C LYS A 46 -7.16 -10.98 8.54
N PHE A 47 -6.74 -12.15 8.08
CA PHE A 47 -7.06 -13.43 8.72
C PHE A 47 -6.61 -13.48 10.19
N TYR A 48 -5.36 -13.12 10.48
CA TYR A 48 -4.84 -13.20 11.85
C TYR A 48 -5.43 -12.15 12.77
N PHE A 49 -5.69 -10.94 12.29
CA PHE A 49 -6.35 -9.90 13.09
C PHE A 49 -7.79 -10.28 13.41
N GLU A 50 -8.55 -10.79 12.43
CA GLU A 50 -9.93 -11.24 12.66
C GLU A 50 -9.97 -12.37 13.70
N ARG A 51 -9.02 -13.30 13.65
CA ARG A 51 -8.88 -14.39 14.65
C ARG A 51 -8.56 -13.87 16.05
N ASP A 52 -7.88 -12.73 16.14
CA ASP A 52 -7.57 -12.03 17.40
C ASP A 52 -8.67 -11.04 17.81
N ASN A 53 -9.87 -11.14 17.22
CA ASN A 53 -11.00 -10.20 17.42
C ASN A 53 -10.65 -8.72 17.14
N ARG A 54 -9.76 -8.49 16.19
CA ARG A 54 -9.34 -7.17 15.73
C ARG A 54 -9.69 -6.98 14.25
N MET A 55 -9.84 -5.74 13.83
CA MET A 55 -10.17 -5.40 12.45
C MET A 55 -9.17 -4.39 11.90
N ILE A 56 -8.78 -4.59 10.64
CA ILE A 56 -8.01 -3.62 9.85
C ILE A 56 -8.99 -2.99 8.86
N CYS A 57 -9.02 -1.65 8.80
CA CYS A 57 -9.85 -0.89 7.88
C CYS A 57 -8.97 -0.06 6.94
N ASP A 58 -9.48 0.22 5.74
CA ASP A 58 -8.82 1.06 4.74
C ASP A 58 -9.56 2.40 4.61
N ALA A 59 -8.88 3.47 5.02
CA ALA A 59 -9.36 4.85 4.94
C ALA A 59 -8.89 5.61 3.68
N THR A 60 -8.31 4.91 2.70
CA THR A 60 -7.75 5.52 1.49
C THR A 60 -8.87 5.96 0.55
N VAL A 61 -9.00 7.28 0.35
CA VAL A 61 -9.96 7.88 -0.58
C VAL A 61 -9.62 7.49 -2.01
N GLY A 62 -10.55 6.81 -2.69
CA GLY A 62 -10.35 6.35 -4.08
C GLY A 62 -9.30 5.26 -4.25
N GLY A 63 -8.80 4.66 -3.16
CA GLY A 63 -7.81 3.58 -3.21
C GLY A 63 -8.39 2.30 -3.82
N LYS A 64 -7.59 1.62 -4.66
CA LYS A 64 -8.00 0.40 -5.37
C LYS A 64 -7.98 -0.87 -4.51
N LEU A 65 -7.40 -0.83 -3.32
CA LEU A 65 -7.34 -1.97 -2.41
C LEU A 65 -8.75 -2.32 -1.91
N THR A 66 -9.15 -3.58 -2.06
CA THR A 66 -10.49 -4.08 -1.69
C THR A 66 -10.48 -5.15 -0.60
N ILE A 67 -9.29 -5.47 -0.06
CA ILE A 67 -9.10 -6.56 0.92
C ILE A 67 -9.67 -6.17 2.29
N PHE A 68 -9.51 -4.91 2.70
CA PHE A 68 -9.99 -4.41 3.99
C PHE A 68 -11.30 -3.63 3.82
N PRO A 69 -12.21 -3.66 4.80
CA PRO A 69 -13.39 -2.81 4.83
C PRO A 69 -13.02 -1.33 4.68
N LYS A 70 -13.77 -0.61 3.84
CA LYS A 70 -13.58 0.82 3.61
C LYS A 70 -14.22 1.62 4.73
N ILE A 71 -13.54 2.68 5.15
CA ILE A 71 -14.02 3.64 6.14
C ILE A 71 -13.64 5.05 5.68
N SER A 72 -14.37 6.07 6.11
CA SER A 72 -13.94 7.46 5.90
C SER A 72 -12.81 7.83 6.86
N TYR A 73 -12.02 8.84 6.50
CA TYR A 73 -10.98 9.37 7.38
C TYR A 73 -11.56 9.92 8.69
N LYS A 74 -12.77 10.51 8.64
CA LYS A 74 -13.47 11.03 9.82
C LYS A 74 -13.82 9.91 10.80
N GLU A 75 -14.45 8.84 10.31
CA GLU A 75 -14.80 7.68 11.14
C GLU A 75 -13.54 7.00 11.73
N ALA A 76 -12.44 6.94 10.97
CA ALA A 76 -11.17 6.43 11.47
C ALA A 76 -10.62 7.28 12.63
N LEU A 77 -10.68 8.61 12.54
CA LEU A 77 -10.28 9.50 13.63
C LEU A 77 -11.16 9.34 14.87
N GLU A 78 -12.48 9.27 14.70
CA GLU A 78 -13.43 9.10 15.80
C GLU A 78 -13.21 7.78 16.54
N THR A 79 -12.95 6.69 15.80
CA THR A 79 -12.76 5.35 16.36
C THR A 79 -11.41 5.21 17.07
N CYS A 80 -10.35 5.82 16.53
CA CYS A 80 -8.99 5.72 17.08
C CYS A 80 -8.71 6.71 18.23
N SER A 81 -9.48 7.80 18.33
CA SER A 81 -9.26 8.86 19.34
C SER A 81 -9.89 8.55 20.70
N GLN A 82 -10.68 7.47 20.83
CA GLN A 82 -11.30 7.07 22.10
C GLN A 82 -10.36 6.21 22.97
N LYS A 83 -9.10 6.63 23.14
CA LYS A 83 -8.18 6.05 24.13
C LYS A 83 -8.16 6.85 25.41
#